data_AF-A0A524M527-F1
#
_entry.id   AF-A0A524M527-F1
#
_cell.length_a   1.000
_cell.length_b   1.000
_cell.length_c   1.000
_cell.angle_alpha   90.00
_cell.angle_beta   90.00
_cell.angle_gamma   90.00
#
_symmetry.space_group_name_H-M   'P 1'
#
loop_
_entity.id
_entity.type
_entity.pdbx_description
1 polymer ?
#
loop_
_entity_poly.entity_id
_entity_poly.type
_entity_poly.pdbx_seq_one_letter_code
_entity_poly.pdbx_strand_id
1 'polypeptide(L)'
;CEYMTGGRAVILGATGRNFGAGMSGGIAYVYDTRGDFRGRVNRGMVEVTRLAYQEDIGELRDLVSKHANLTGSEIANALLDDWENAIGSFYKVISPAYRRVLELQAENAAREVSV
;
A
#
# COMPACT_ATOMS: atom_id res chain seq x y z
N CYS A 1 6.59 4.82 -8.01
CA CYS A 1 7.23 5.29 -6.77
C CYS A 1 8.73 5.03 -6.84
N GLU A 2 9.46 5.84 -7.60
CA GLU A 2 10.93 5.79 -7.59
C GLU A 2 11.44 6.71 -6.47
N TYR A 3 12.47 6.29 -5.73
CA TYR A 3 13.08 7.08 -4.65
C TYR A 3 12.13 7.58 -3.55
N MET A 4 11.02 6.85 -3.32
CA MET A 4 10.08 7.18 -2.25
C MET A 4 10.75 6.94 -0.88
N THR A 5 10.72 7.95 -0.01
CA THR A 5 11.35 7.96 1.32
C THR A 5 10.36 7.98 2.47
N GLY A 6 9.07 8.17 2.19
CA GLY A 6 8.02 8.24 3.20
C GLY A 6 6.63 8.43 2.59
N GLY A 7 5.60 8.41 3.45
CA GLY A 7 4.21 8.65 3.07
C GLY A 7 3.45 7.39 2.62
N ARG A 8 2.28 7.64 2.00
CA ARG A 8 1.37 6.63 1.44
C ARG A 8 1.07 6.93 -0.02
N ALA A 9 1.13 5.91 -0.86
CA ALA A 9 0.74 6.00 -2.26
C ALA A 9 -0.31 4.93 -2.57
N VAL A 10 -1.44 5.31 -3.17
CA VAL A 10 -2.47 4.37 -3.62
C VAL A 10 -2.56 4.45 -5.14
N ILE A 11 -2.48 3.30 -5.81
CA ILE A 11 -2.53 3.21 -7.27
C ILE A 11 -3.71 2.30 -7.64
N LEU A 12 -4.77 2.89 -8.18
CA LEU A 12 -6.02 2.21 -8.57
C LEU A 12 -6.01 1.74 -10.03
N GLY A 13 -4.88 1.24 -10.51
CA GLY A 13 -4.73 0.84 -11.90
C GLY A 13 -3.36 0.26 -12.24
N ALA A 14 -3.12 0.06 -13.54
CA ALA A 14 -1.88 -0.52 -14.03
C ALA A 14 -0.65 0.36 -13.72
N THR A 15 0.49 -0.29 -13.52
CA THR A 15 1.77 0.39 -13.26
C THR A 15 2.78 0.17 -14.39
N GLY A 16 3.75 1.07 -14.46
CA GLY A 16 4.93 0.93 -15.30
C GLY A 16 5.89 -0.15 -14.79
N ARG A 17 6.89 -0.47 -15.61
CA ARG A 17 8.02 -1.32 -15.21
C ARG A 17 8.89 -0.60 -14.18
N ASN A 18 9.74 -1.35 -13.47
CA ASN A 18 10.69 -0.85 -12.49
C ASN A 18 10.03 -0.16 -11.28
N PHE A 19 8.79 -0.55 -10.93
CA PHE A 19 8.07 0.03 -9.79
C PHE A 19 8.84 -0.21 -8.49
N GLY A 20 8.99 0.82 -7.65
CA GLY A 20 9.66 0.70 -6.35
C GLY A 20 11.19 0.78 -6.40
N ALA A 21 11.79 1.09 -7.55
CA ALA A 21 13.24 1.31 -7.62
C ALA A 21 13.68 2.45 -6.69
N GLY A 22 14.69 2.19 -5.86
CA GLY A 22 15.19 3.15 -4.87
C GLY A 22 14.19 3.53 -3.77
N MET A 23 13.03 2.86 -3.66
CA MET A 23 12.07 3.13 -2.60
C MET A 23 12.64 2.63 -1.25
N SER A 24 13.03 3.58 -0.40
CA SER A 24 13.64 3.33 0.90
C SER A 24 12.65 3.48 2.05
N GLY A 25 11.54 4.21 1.86
CA GLY A 25 10.54 4.43 2.90
C GLY A 25 9.13 4.71 2.40
N GLY A 26 8.16 4.55 3.30
CA GLY A 26 6.72 4.66 3.01
C GLY A 26 6.07 3.35 2.56
N ILE A 27 4.77 3.41 2.27
CA ILE A 27 3.97 2.27 1.84
C ILE A 27 3.24 2.63 0.54
N ALA A 28 3.26 1.71 -0.43
CA ALA A 28 2.42 1.82 -1.62
C ALA A 28 1.42 0.66 -1.69
N TYR A 29 0.16 0.99 -1.98
CA TYR A 29 -0.91 0.03 -2.24
C TYR A 29 -1.24 0.05 -3.73
N VAL A 30 -1.19 -1.12 -4.38
CA VAL A 30 -1.38 -1.22 -5.83
C VAL A 30 -2.49 -2.20 -6.14
N TYR A 31 -3.50 -1.73 -6.86
CA TYR A 31 -4.59 -2.55 -7.40
C TYR A 31 -4.15 -3.26 -8.68
N ASP A 32 -3.93 -4.57 -8.62
CA ASP A 32 -3.46 -5.36 -9.75
C ASP A 32 -4.61 -5.83 -10.65
N THR A 33 -5.06 -4.92 -11.52
CA THR A 33 -6.14 -5.18 -12.49
C THR A 33 -5.83 -6.26 -13.53
N ARG A 34 -4.56 -6.62 -13.74
CA ARG A 34 -4.12 -7.49 -14.85
C ARG A 34 -3.42 -8.77 -14.38
N GLY A 35 -3.17 -8.92 -13.09
CA GLY A 35 -2.41 -10.05 -12.54
C GLY A 35 -0.91 -10.02 -12.88
N ASP A 36 -0.40 -8.92 -13.42
CA ASP A 36 0.99 -8.81 -13.92
C ASP A 36 1.88 -7.89 -13.07
N PHE A 37 1.32 -7.27 -12.02
CA PHE A 37 2.03 -6.27 -11.22
C PHE A 37 3.35 -6.78 -10.65
N ARG A 38 3.36 -8.02 -10.12
CA ARG A 38 4.56 -8.61 -9.49
C ARG A 38 5.75 -8.75 -10.43
N GLY A 39 5.51 -8.83 -11.74
CA GLY A 39 6.55 -8.87 -12.78
C GLY A 39 7.10 -7.48 -13.13
N ARG A 40 6.46 -6.41 -12.68
CA ARG A 40 6.84 -5.01 -12.96
C ARG A 40 7.62 -4.35 -11.84
N VAL A 41 7.74 -5.00 -10.67
CA VAL A 41 8.40 -4.45 -9.49
C VAL A 41 9.92 -4.67 -9.53
N ASN A 42 10.67 -3.61 -9.20
CA ASN A 42 12.09 -3.72 -8.90
C ASN A 42 12.26 -4.25 -7.46
N ARG A 43 12.72 -5.48 -7.31
CA ARG A 43 12.86 -6.15 -6.00
C ARG A 43 14.19 -5.87 -5.29
N GLY A 44 14.95 -4.86 -5.73
CA GLY A 44 16.25 -4.54 -5.15
C GLY A 44 16.16 -4.02 -3.71
N MET A 45 15.15 -3.20 -3.40
CA MET A 45 14.96 -2.58 -2.07
C MET A 45 13.58 -2.76 -1.47
N VAL A 46 12.61 -3.23 -2.27
CA VAL A 46 11.23 -3.41 -1.82
C VAL A 46 10.82 -4.86 -1.89
N GLU A 47 9.88 -5.20 -1.02
CA GLU A 47 9.13 -6.43 -1.05
C GLU A 47 7.66 -6.15 -1.41
N VAL A 48 7.01 -7.19 -1.93
CA VAL A 48 5.62 -7.12 -2.39
C VAL A 48 4.85 -8.23 -1.70
N THR A 49 3.87 -7.85 -0.88
CA THR A 49 3.05 -8.78 -0.12
C THR A 49 1.57 -8.56 -0.42
N ARG A 50 0.73 -9.56 -0.13
CA ARG A 50 -0.71 -9.33 -0.02
C ARG A 50 -1.01 -8.49 1.23
N LEU A 51 -2.19 -7.89 1.26
CA LEU A 51 -2.71 -7.25 2.46
C LEU A 51 -3.13 -8.34 3.45
N ALA A 52 -2.46 -8.39 4.59
CA ALA A 52 -2.70 -9.40 5.64
C ALA A 52 -3.23 -8.78 6.94
N TYR A 53 -2.93 -7.50 7.19
CA TYR A 53 -3.27 -6.82 8.43
C TYR A 53 -4.50 -5.92 8.25
N GLN A 54 -5.43 -5.98 9.20
CA GLN A 54 -6.64 -5.17 9.17
C GLN A 54 -6.34 -3.67 9.21
N GLU A 55 -5.25 -3.26 9.86
CA GLU A 55 -4.78 -1.87 9.88
C GLU A 55 -4.46 -1.35 8.48
N ASP A 56 -3.75 -2.13 7.67
CA ASP A 56 -3.42 -1.76 6.27
C ASP A 56 -4.70 -1.68 5.42
N ILE A 57 -5.65 -2.61 5.63
CA ILE A 57 -6.93 -2.65 4.89
C ILE A 57 -7.79 -1.43 5.24
N GLY A 58 -7.87 -1.09 6.53
CA GLY A 58 -8.57 0.09 7.02
C GLY A 58 -7.97 1.39 6.45
N GLU A 59 -6.65 1.56 6.57
CA GLU A 59 -5.94 2.72 6.03
C GLU A 59 -6.17 2.87 4.51
N LEU A 60 -6.08 1.76 3.76
CA LEU A 60 -6.34 1.77 2.33
C LEU A 60 -7.79 2.16 2.02
N ARG A 61 -8.78 1.60 2.73
CA ARG A 61 -10.19 1.92 2.53
C ARG A 61 -10.46 3.41 2.76
N ASP A 62 -9.88 3.99 3.79
CA ASP A 62 -10.01 5.42 4.10
C ASP A 62 -9.41 6.29 3.00
N LEU A 63 -8.23 5.92 2.49
CA LEU A 63 -7.59 6.64 1.40
C LEU A 63 -8.40 6.56 0.09
N VAL A 64 -8.95 5.38 -0.24
CA VAL A 64 -9.81 5.19 -1.41
C VAL A 64 -11.13 5.96 -1.27
N SER A 65 -11.77 5.88 -0.10
CA SER A 65 -12.99 6.64 0.22
C SER A 65 -12.76 8.15 0.12
N LYS A 66 -11.67 8.65 0.67
CA LYS A 66 -11.27 10.06 0.53
C LYS A 66 -11.07 10.44 -0.93
N HIS A 67 -10.40 9.60 -1.72
CA HIS A 67 -10.21 9.85 -3.14
C HIS A 67 -11.55 9.88 -3.90
N ALA A 68 -12.45 8.93 -3.66
CA ALA A 68 -13.79 8.89 -4.23
C ALA A 68 -14.57 10.18 -3.93
N ASN A 69 -14.63 10.59 -2.66
CA ASN A 69 -15.34 11.79 -2.22
C ASN A 69 -14.78 13.08 -2.83
N LEU A 70 -13.45 13.18 -2.98
CA LEU A 70 -12.80 14.39 -3.49
C LEU A 70 -12.83 14.50 -5.02
N THR A 71 -13.00 13.38 -5.74
CA THR A 71 -12.81 13.35 -7.20
C THR A 71 -14.01 12.83 -7.98
N GLY A 72 -14.98 12.18 -7.32
CA GLY A 72 -16.05 11.46 -8.00
C GLY A 72 -15.58 10.24 -8.79
N SER A 73 -14.38 9.71 -8.50
CA SER A 73 -13.76 8.61 -9.26
C SER A 73 -14.65 7.36 -9.31
N GLU A 74 -15.10 7.00 -10.50
CA GLU A 74 -15.91 5.80 -10.76
C GLU A 74 -15.16 4.53 -10.35
N ILE A 75 -13.85 4.47 -10.60
CA ILE A 75 -13.01 3.33 -10.20
C ILE A 75 -13.00 3.20 -8.67
N ALA A 76 -12.82 4.31 -7.96
CA ALA A 76 -12.79 4.29 -6.50
C ALA A 76 -14.16 3.90 -5.92
N ASN A 77 -15.25 4.42 -6.48
CA ASN A 77 -16.61 4.04 -6.07
C ASN A 77 -16.87 2.55 -6.31
N ALA A 78 -16.57 2.04 -7.50
CA ALA A 78 -16.75 0.63 -7.82
C ALA A 78 -15.92 -0.29 -6.89
N LEU A 79 -14.70 0.12 -6.52
CA LEU A 79 -13.89 -0.61 -5.55
C LEU A 79 -14.54 -0.62 -4.15
N LEU A 80 -15.12 0.50 -3.72
CA LEU A 80 -15.76 0.61 -2.40
C LEU A 80 -17.09 -0.16 -2.34
N ASP A 81 -17.82 -0.22 -3.46
CA ASP A 81 -19.08 -0.96 -3.59
C ASP A 81 -18.86 -2.49 -3.51
N ASP A 82 -17.74 -2.99 -4.03
CA ASP A 82 -17.38 -4.42 -4.03
C ASP A 82 -16.07 -4.70 -3.27
N TRP A 83 -15.93 -4.07 -2.10
CA TRP A 83 -14.67 -4.01 -1.36
C TRP A 83 -14.09 -5.38 -1.00
N GLU A 84 -14.94 -6.31 -0.54
CA GLU A 84 -14.52 -7.63 -0.07
C GLU A 84 -13.88 -8.47 -1.19
N ASN A 85 -14.35 -8.32 -2.43
CA ASN A 85 -13.75 -8.99 -3.58
C ASN A 85 -12.54 -8.22 -4.11
N ALA A 86 -12.61 -6.88 -4.11
CA ALA A 86 -11.55 -6.03 -4.60
C ALA A 86 -10.24 -6.17 -3.80
N ILE A 87 -10.33 -6.33 -2.48
CA ILE A 87 -9.17 -6.29 -1.58
C ILE A 87 -8.14 -7.40 -1.89
N GLY A 88 -8.59 -8.56 -2.37
CA GLY A 88 -7.73 -9.69 -2.74
C GLY A 88 -6.80 -9.39 -3.92
N SER A 89 -7.11 -8.36 -4.70
CA SER A 89 -6.33 -7.92 -5.86
C SER A 89 -5.32 -6.82 -5.54
N PHE A 90 -5.27 -6.34 -4.29
CA PHE A 90 -4.27 -5.39 -3.88
C PHE A 90 -2.95 -6.06 -3.45
N TYR A 91 -1.87 -5.30 -3.65
CA TYR A 91 -0.55 -5.58 -3.08
C TYR A 91 -0.09 -4.40 -2.23
N LYS A 92 0.60 -4.72 -1.14
CA LYS A 92 1.41 -3.79 -0.36
C LYS A 92 2.86 -3.87 -0.83
N VAL A 93 3.44 -2.72 -1.12
CA VAL A 93 4.85 -2.55 -1.44
C VAL A 93 5.49 -1.70 -0.34
N ILE A 94 6.55 -2.23 0.25
CA ILE A 94 7.27 -1.62 1.37
C ILE A 94 8.74 -2.01 1.29
N SER A 95 9.65 -1.21 1.82
CA SER A 95 11.05 -1.64 2.01
C SER A 95 11.18 -2.41 3.34
N PRO A 96 12.01 -3.47 3.41
CA PRO A 96 12.26 -4.17 4.68
C PRO A 96 12.79 -3.24 5.77
N ALA A 97 13.64 -2.28 5.39
CA ALA A 97 14.17 -1.28 6.31
C ALA A 97 13.05 -0.41 6.92
N TYR A 98 12.09 0.04 6.10
CA TYR A 98 10.97 0.84 6.59
C TYR A 98 9.98 0.01 7.41
N ARG A 99 9.71 -1.24 7.01
CA ARG A 99 8.92 -2.17 7.84
C ARG A 99 9.51 -2.26 9.25
N ARG A 100 10.83 -2.45 9.36
CA ARG A 100 11.50 -2.54 10.67
C ARG A 100 11.33 -1.27 11.50
N VAL A 101 11.37 -0.10 10.88
CA VAL A 101 11.10 1.18 11.57
C VAL A 101 9.68 1.21 12.13
N LEU A 102 8.67 0.79 11.36
CA LEU A 102 7.28 0.75 11.81
C LEU A 102 7.08 -0.23 12.99
N GLU A 103 7.69 -1.41 12.91
CA GLU A 103 7.66 -2.39 14.00
C GLU A 103 8.25 -1.82 15.29
N LEU A 104 9.43 -1.17 15.21
CA LEU A 104 10.07 -0.53 16.37
C LEU A 104 9.22 0.60 16.96
N GLN A 105 8.55 1.39 16.12
CA GLN A 105 7.64 2.44 16.56
C GLN A 105 6.43 1.85 17.31
N ALA A 106 5.85 0.77 16.78
CA ALA A 106 4.74 0.08 17.43
C ALA A 106 5.16 -0.56 18.78
N GLU A 107 6.33 -1.21 18.83
CA GLU A 107 6.92 -1.76 20.05
C GLU A 107 7.11 -0.68 21.13
N ASN A 108 7.66 0.48 20.75
CA ASN A 108 7.90 1.59 21.69
C ASN A 108 6.59 2.20 22.21
N ALA A 109 5.61 2.41 21.33
CA ALA A 109 4.30 2.93 21.72
C ALA A 109 3.58 1.98 22.70
N ALA A 110 3.64 0.66 22.46
CA ALA A 110 3.06 -0.33 23.36
C ALA A 110 3.71 -0.35 24.76
N ARG A 111 5.03 -0.09 24.82
CA ARG A 111 5.76 0.03 26.09
C ARG A 111 5.35 1.27 26.87
N GLU A 112 5.19 2.42 26.21
CA GLU A 112 4.78 3.67 26.85
C GLU A 112 3.36 3.61 27.43
N VAL A 113 2.44 2.87 26.80
CA VAL A 113 1.06 2.69 27.29
C VAL A 113 0.99 1.75 28.51
N SER A 114 2.04 0.94 28.73
CA SER A 114 2.10 -0.02 29.83
C SER A 114 2.76 0.54 31.11
N VAL A 115 3.12 1.83 31.13
CA VAL A 115 3.74 2.56 32.25
C VAL A 115 2.75 3.58 32.80
#